data_AF-A0A0H1RCN4-F1
#
_entry.id   AF-A0A0H1RCN4-F1
#
_cell.length_a   1.000
_cell.length_b   1.000
_cell.length_c   1.000
_cell.angle_alpha   90.00
_cell.angle_beta   90.00
_cell.angle_gamma   90.00
#
_symmetry.space_group_name_H-M   'P 1'
#
loop_
_entity.id
_entity.type
_entity.pdbx_description
1 polymer ?
#
loop_
_entity_poly.entity_id
_entity_poly.type
_entity_poly.pdbx_seq_one_letter_code
_entity_poly.pdbx_strand_id
1 'polypeptide(L)'
;MLLLLSLLLAQPVAAQSFVIGEGGWHLERLADDFVLLRTDVQQFEASSRLSRQGLLMLTCERQARRIRFQIGSSPRLPNTQFSELGRARVRGERAGASLMLKAVHPQVRFFQDGSFEFLEAIGFSDAVMREFLRLLQQLPAQLEIVLFKGPETRAFLRGTALRFHLVRLNESLGNVYGFEGLCFRAPK
;
A
#
# COMPACT_ATOMS: atom_id res chain seq x y z
N MET A 1 48.24 3.16 21.45
CA MET A 1 47.46 4.41 21.39
C MET A 1 46.26 4.15 20.48
N LEU A 2 45.08 3.95 21.09
CA LEU A 2 43.83 3.61 20.39
C LEU A 2 43.31 4.83 19.62
N LEU A 3 42.96 4.65 18.35
CA LEU A 3 42.14 5.60 17.60
C LEU A 3 40.88 4.88 17.10
N LEU A 4 39.85 5.04 17.94
CA LEU A 4 38.41 4.86 17.76
C LEU A 4 37.91 4.48 16.35
N LEU A 5 37.41 3.24 16.26
CA LEU A 5 36.39 2.85 15.29
C LEU A 5 35.14 3.73 15.49
N SER A 6 34.94 4.68 14.58
CA SER A 6 33.67 5.37 14.40
C SER A 6 32.73 4.47 13.59
N LEU A 7 32.29 3.35 14.18
CA LEU A 7 31.16 2.59 13.65
C LEU A 7 29.90 3.42 13.90
N LEU A 8 29.61 4.32 12.96
CA LEU A 8 28.28 4.89 12.77
C LEU A 8 27.34 3.73 12.48
N LEU A 9 26.75 3.18 13.54
CA LEU A 9 25.52 2.40 13.47
C LEU A 9 24.49 3.31 12.81
N ALA A 10 24.30 3.14 11.49
CA ALA A 10 23.14 3.64 10.80
C ALA A 10 21.93 3.00 11.48
N GLN A 11 21.33 3.73 12.44
CA GLN A 11 20.14 3.25 13.11
C GLN A 11 19.09 3.01 12.02
N PRO A 12 18.49 1.82 11.94
CA PRO A 12 17.41 1.58 11.00
C PRO A 12 16.34 2.62 11.29
N VAL A 13 16.00 3.45 10.29
CA VAL A 13 14.87 4.37 10.38
C VAL A 13 13.67 3.52 10.79
N ALA A 14 13.15 3.76 12.00
CA ALA A 14 12.07 2.97 12.56
C ALA A 14 10.91 2.93 11.57
N ALA A 15 10.39 1.73 11.29
CA ALA A 15 9.29 1.56 10.37
C ALA A 15 8.06 2.30 10.90
N GLN A 16 7.46 3.15 10.07
CA GLN A 16 6.22 3.84 10.44
C GLN A 16 5.10 2.82 10.44
N SER A 17 4.29 2.81 11.50
CA SER A 17 3.24 1.82 11.71
C SER A 17 1.86 2.47 11.62
N PHE A 18 0.96 1.79 10.90
CA PHE A 18 -0.39 2.23 10.61
C PHE A 18 -1.38 1.09 10.87
N VAL A 19 -2.63 1.44 11.12
CA VAL A 19 -3.77 0.54 11.16
C VAL A 19 -4.63 0.79 9.94
N ILE A 20 -5.13 -0.27 9.30
CA ILE A 20 -6.03 -0.20 8.15
C ILE A 20 -7.27 -1.03 8.47
N GLY A 21 -8.47 -0.48 8.25
CA GLY A 21 -9.71 -1.27 8.28
C GLY A 21 -10.50 -1.20 9.58
N GLU A 22 -10.22 -0.27 10.49
CA GLU A 22 -11.05 -0.11 11.69
C GLU A 22 -12.49 0.28 11.35
N GLY A 23 -12.67 1.18 10.39
CA GLY A 23 -13.98 1.58 9.85
C GLY A 23 -14.63 0.53 8.95
N GLY A 24 -13.90 -0.55 8.63
CA GLY A 24 -14.30 -1.56 7.65
C GLY A 24 -13.88 -1.20 6.22
N TRP A 25 -14.05 -2.17 5.33
CA TRP A 25 -13.75 -2.00 3.91
C TRP A 25 -15.04 -1.77 3.14
N HIS A 26 -15.08 -0.73 2.33
CA HIS A 26 -16.25 -0.32 1.59
C HIS A 26 -16.04 -0.53 0.10
N LEU A 27 -16.92 -1.33 -0.51
CA LEU A 27 -17.00 -1.49 -1.96
C LEU A 27 -18.09 -0.57 -2.51
N GLU A 28 -17.72 0.25 -3.49
CA GLU A 28 -18.60 1.21 -4.14
C GLU A 28 -18.48 1.06 -5.66
N ARG A 29 -19.62 1.15 -6.35
CA ARG A 29 -19.69 1.26 -7.81
C ARG A 29 -20.26 2.64 -8.12
N LEU A 30 -19.39 3.58 -8.52
CA LEU A 30 -19.78 4.97 -8.74
C LEU A 30 -20.34 5.19 -10.15
N ALA A 31 -19.86 4.41 -11.12
CA ALA A 31 -20.34 4.39 -12.50
C ALA A 31 -20.25 2.97 -13.05
N ASP A 32 -20.79 2.75 -14.27
CA ASP A 32 -20.77 1.41 -14.87
C ASP A 32 -19.37 0.84 -15.02
N ASP A 33 -18.40 1.72 -15.31
CA ASP A 33 -17.00 1.42 -15.54
C ASP A 33 -16.08 1.82 -14.38
N PHE A 34 -16.61 2.36 -13.26
CA PHE A 34 -15.82 2.82 -12.12
C PHE A 34 -16.18 2.08 -10.81
N VAL A 35 -15.22 1.33 -10.29
CA VAL A 35 -15.33 0.55 -9.05
C VAL A 35 -14.24 1.00 -8.07
N LEU A 36 -14.62 1.18 -6.81
CA LEU A 36 -13.76 1.60 -5.72
C LEU A 36 -13.89 0.61 -4.56
N LEU A 37 -12.76 0.10 -4.08
CA LEU A 37 -12.65 -0.51 -2.75
C LEU A 37 -11.81 0.40 -1.89
N ARG A 38 -12.34 0.86 -0.75
CA ARG A 38 -11.61 1.75 0.16
C ARG A 38 -11.73 1.36 1.61
N THR A 39 -10.77 1.82 2.40
CA THR A 39 -10.74 1.66 3.85
C THR A 39 -9.92 2.78 4.47
N ASP A 40 -10.17 3.10 5.74
CA ASP A 40 -9.39 4.07 6.49
C ASP A 40 -7.98 3.56 6.80
N VAL A 41 -7.05 4.51 6.92
CA VAL A 41 -5.68 4.31 7.41
C VAL A 41 -5.48 5.25 8.59
N GLN A 42 -4.92 4.75 9.69
CA GLN A 42 -4.63 5.55 10.87
C GLN A 42 -3.18 5.33 11.29
N GLN A 43 -2.41 6.38 11.52
CA GLN A 43 -1.04 6.23 12.05
C GLN A 43 -1.06 6.04 13.57
N PHE A 44 -0.32 5.05 14.05
CA PHE A 44 -0.10 4.84 15.48
C PHE A 44 1.10 5.67 15.93
N GLU A 45 0.88 6.80 16.62
CA GLU A 45 1.96 7.52 17.32
C GLU A 45 1.80 7.38 18.83
N ALA A 46 2.85 6.88 19.49
CA ALA A 46 2.86 6.57 20.92
C ALA A 46 2.80 7.81 21.85
N SER A 47 2.87 9.04 21.32
CA SER A 47 3.09 10.24 22.14
C SER A 47 2.29 11.50 21.79
N SER A 48 1.39 11.52 20.80
CA SER A 48 0.64 12.77 20.53
C SER A 48 -0.74 12.58 19.90
N ARG A 49 -1.64 13.50 20.24
CA ARG A 49 -3.06 13.61 19.83
C ARG A 49 -3.29 13.84 18.31
N LEU A 50 -2.29 13.61 17.46
CA LEU A 50 -2.39 13.78 16.01
C LEU A 50 -2.38 12.40 15.35
N SER A 51 -3.52 11.71 15.38
CA SER A 51 -3.74 10.55 14.52
C SER A 51 -3.74 11.03 13.07
N ARG A 52 -2.70 10.72 12.28
CA ARG A 52 -2.81 10.94 10.82
C ARG A 52 -3.88 9.99 10.30
N GLN A 53 -4.90 10.57 9.69
CA GLN A 53 -5.98 9.84 9.04
C GLN A 53 -5.73 9.82 7.53
N GLY A 54 -5.98 8.67 6.93
CA GLY A 54 -5.66 8.36 5.55
C GLY A 54 -6.68 7.41 4.94
N LEU A 55 -6.44 7.03 3.68
CA LEU A 55 -7.24 6.05 2.96
C LEU A 55 -6.34 5.12 2.16
N LEU A 56 -6.65 3.82 2.19
CA LEU A 56 -6.25 2.89 1.15
C LEU A 56 -7.39 2.84 0.14
N MET A 57 -7.09 3.07 -1.13
CA MET A 57 -8.06 3.06 -2.22
C MET A 57 -7.57 2.18 -3.35
N LEU A 58 -8.40 1.24 -3.78
CA LEU A 58 -8.21 0.44 -4.98
C LEU A 58 -9.27 0.89 -5.97
N THR A 59 -8.86 1.41 -7.11
CA THR A 59 -9.78 1.86 -8.16
C THR A 59 -9.60 1.04 -9.41
N CYS A 60 -10.71 0.78 -10.08
CA CYS A 60 -10.78 0.17 -11.39
C CYS A 60 -11.69 1.03 -12.26
N GLU A 61 -11.11 1.70 -13.26
CA GLU A 61 -11.82 2.58 -14.19
C GLU A 61 -11.47 2.20 -15.63
N ARG A 62 -12.39 1.61 -16.38
CA ARG A 62 -12.15 1.14 -17.77
C ARG A 62 -10.90 0.25 -17.89
N GLN A 63 -9.80 0.85 -18.35
CA GLN A 63 -8.49 0.27 -18.58
C GLN A 63 -7.42 0.86 -17.65
N ALA A 64 -7.81 1.39 -16.50
CA ALA A 64 -6.89 1.93 -15.51
C ALA A 64 -7.18 1.31 -14.14
N ARG A 65 -6.13 0.82 -13.50
CA ARG A 65 -6.19 0.28 -12.14
C ARG A 65 -5.13 0.97 -11.30
N ARG A 66 -5.51 1.33 -10.07
CA ARG A 66 -4.64 2.08 -9.16
C ARG A 66 -4.83 1.59 -7.75
N ILE A 67 -3.73 1.42 -7.03
CA ILE A 67 -3.73 1.18 -5.58
C ILE A 67 -3.05 2.39 -4.96
N ARG A 68 -3.80 3.18 -4.21
CA ARG A 68 -3.31 4.43 -3.62
C ARG A 68 -3.38 4.35 -2.10
N PHE A 69 -2.25 4.66 -1.47
CA PHE A 69 -2.13 4.89 -0.04
C PHE A 69 -2.06 6.39 0.19
N GLN A 70 -3.17 6.97 0.63
CA GLN A 70 -3.26 8.36 1.00
C GLN A 70 -2.98 8.50 2.49
N ILE A 71 -1.76 8.89 2.85
CA ILE A 71 -1.27 8.96 4.24
C ILE A 71 -0.82 10.37 4.66
N GLY A 72 -1.10 11.37 3.82
CA GLY A 72 -0.86 12.77 4.12
C GLY A 72 -1.77 13.33 5.22
N SER A 73 -1.48 14.55 5.65
CA SER A 73 -2.24 15.24 6.73
C SER A 73 -3.67 15.62 6.35
N SER A 74 -4.06 15.51 5.07
CA SER A 74 -5.38 15.89 4.55
C SER A 74 -6.00 14.76 3.71
N PRO A 75 -6.64 13.75 4.32
CA PRO A 75 -7.23 12.61 3.61
C PRO A 75 -8.40 13.01 2.69
N ARG A 76 -9.07 14.13 2.96
CA ARG A 76 -10.20 14.61 2.14
C ARG A 76 -9.78 15.50 0.98
N LEU A 77 -8.52 15.93 0.93
CA LEU A 77 -7.95 16.78 -0.13
C LEU A 77 -6.67 16.13 -0.65
N PRO A 78 -6.76 15.01 -1.40
CA PRO A 78 -5.60 14.31 -1.91
C PRO A 78 -4.74 15.24 -2.76
N ASN A 79 -3.43 15.24 -2.51
CA ASN A 79 -2.50 15.89 -3.42
C ASN A 79 -2.48 15.12 -4.75
N THR A 80 -2.77 15.81 -5.86
CA THR A 80 -2.74 15.23 -7.21
C THR A 80 -1.41 15.49 -7.93
N GLN A 81 -0.54 16.33 -7.35
CA GLN A 81 0.76 16.66 -7.91
C GLN A 81 1.78 15.57 -7.57
N PHE A 82 2.08 14.78 -8.59
CA PHE A 82 3.18 13.83 -8.60
C PHE A 82 4.52 14.56 -8.38
N SER A 83 5.34 14.03 -7.47
CA SER A 83 6.67 14.57 -7.19
C SER A 83 7.79 13.74 -7.82
N GLU A 84 7.71 12.41 -7.70
CA GLU A 84 8.82 11.52 -8.07
C GLU A 84 8.35 10.09 -8.34
N LEU A 85 9.02 9.39 -9.25
CA LEU A 85 8.81 7.96 -9.52
C LEU A 85 9.72 7.11 -8.64
N GLY A 86 9.33 5.86 -8.44
CA GLY A 86 10.21 4.83 -7.92
C GLY A 86 9.55 3.46 -7.88
N ARG A 87 9.83 2.69 -6.83
CA ARG A 87 9.40 1.29 -6.70
C ARG A 87 9.00 0.95 -5.28
N ALA A 88 8.24 -0.13 -5.13
CA ALA A 88 8.02 -0.73 -3.82
C ALA A 88 8.28 -2.24 -3.83
N ARG A 89 8.42 -2.78 -2.63
CA ARG A 89 8.27 -4.19 -2.33
C ARG A 89 7.15 -4.34 -1.31
N VAL A 90 6.14 -5.15 -1.63
CA VAL A 90 4.99 -5.41 -0.78
C VAL A 90 5.00 -6.87 -0.34
N ARG A 91 4.86 -7.10 0.97
CA ARG A 91 4.79 -8.43 1.59
C ARG A 91 3.64 -8.47 2.58
N GLY A 92 3.02 -9.63 2.72
CA GLY A 92 2.05 -9.89 3.76
C GLY A 92 2.62 -10.85 4.79
N GLU A 93 2.29 -10.61 6.05
CA GLU A 93 2.68 -11.45 7.19
C GLU A 93 1.44 -11.87 7.96
N ARG A 94 1.45 -13.09 8.49
CA ARG A 94 0.41 -13.64 9.35
C ARG A 94 1.06 -14.45 10.46
N ALA A 95 0.64 -14.21 11.70
CA ALA A 95 1.21 -14.86 12.89
C ALA A 95 2.76 -14.77 12.97
N GLY A 96 3.33 -13.63 12.57
CA GLY A 96 4.78 -13.39 12.61
C GLY A 96 5.59 -14.07 11.49
N ALA A 97 4.95 -14.78 10.56
CA ALA A 97 5.59 -15.39 9.41
C ALA A 97 5.18 -14.69 8.11
N SER A 98 6.12 -14.55 7.17
CA SER A 98 5.83 -14.11 5.80
C SER A 98 4.89 -15.11 5.13
N LEU A 99 3.85 -14.61 4.47
CA LEU A 99 3.00 -15.43 3.61
C LEU A 99 3.85 -16.01 2.45
N MET A 100 3.52 -17.23 2.01
CA MET A 100 4.21 -17.95 0.93
C MET A 100 3.95 -17.39 -0.48
N LEU A 101 3.47 -16.14 -0.58
CA LEU A 101 3.33 -15.44 -1.84
C LEU A 101 4.62 -14.71 -2.21
N LYS A 102 4.91 -14.64 -3.51
CA LYS A 102 5.97 -13.77 -4.01
C LYS A 102 5.62 -12.32 -3.63
N ALA A 103 6.63 -11.55 -3.24
CA ALA A 103 6.43 -10.13 -2.96
C ALA A 103 5.91 -9.42 -4.23
N VAL A 104 5.03 -8.44 -4.05
CA VAL A 104 4.57 -7.59 -5.16
C VAL A 104 5.58 -6.47 -5.34
N HIS A 105 6.00 -6.21 -6.58
CA HIS A 105 7.06 -5.25 -6.91
C HIS A 105 6.58 -4.14 -7.84
N PRO A 106 5.67 -3.25 -7.39
CA PRO A 106 5.09 -2.25 -8.26
C PRO A 106 6.06 -1.09 -8.56
N GLN A 107 5.84 -0.45 -9.70
CA GLN A 107 6.24 0.95 -9.89
C GLN A 107 5.37 1.86 -9.03
N VAL A 108 5.97 2.93 -8.52
CA VAL A 108 5.32 3.83 -7.55
C VAL A 108 5.40 5.27 -8.03
N ARG A 109 4.29 5.99 -7.92
CA ARG A 109 4.26 7.46 -7.92
C ARG A 109 4.22 7.97 -6.49
N PHE A 110 5.14 8.86 -6.16
CA PHE A 110 5.17 9.56 -4.88
C PHE A 110 4.51 10.94 -5.03
N PHE A 111 3.86 11.38 -3.97
CA PHE A 111 3.25 12.70 -3.84
C PHE A 111 3.92 13.48 -2.70
N GLN A 112 3.82 14.81 -2.74
CA GLN A 112 4.51 15.68 -1.78
C GLN A 112 4.02 15.53 -0.34
N ASP A 113 2.78 15.09 -0.16
CA ASP A 113 2.15 14.87 1.15
C ASP A 113 2.54 13.54 1.81
N GLY A 114 3.43 12.76 1.17
CA GLY A 114 3.84 11.43 1.63
C GLY A 114 2.94 10.30 1.13
N SER A 115 1.83 10.62 0.45
CA SER A 115 1.00 9.62 -0.23
C SER A 115 1.77 8.95 -1.38
N PHE A 116 1.33 7.76 -1.77
CA PHE A 116 1.91 7.04 -2.90
C PHE A 116 0.88 6.18 -3.62
N GLU A 117 1.13 5.92 -4.90
CA GLU A 117 0.25 5.13 -5.78
C GLU A 117 1.06 4.06 -6.51
N PHE A 118 0.58 2.83 -6.48
CA PHE A 118 1.11 1.75 -7.31
C PHE A 118 0.53 1.85 -8.72
N LEU A 119 1.43 1.82 -9.70
CA LEU A 119 1.07 1.85 -11.10
C LEU A 119 0.84 0.44 -11.63
N GLU A 120 -0.26 0.26 -12.35
CA GLU A 120 -0.50 -0.87 -13.23
C GLU A 120 -0.60 -0.33 -14.66
N ALA A 121 0.39 -0.64 -15.51
CA ALA A 121 0.35 -0.29 -16.94
C ALA A 121 -0.33 -1.43 -17.70
N ILE A 122 -1.52 -1.17 -18.27
CA ILE A 122 -2.23 -2.17 -19.07
C ILE A 122 -1.43 -2.48 -20.35
N GLY A 123 -1.22 -3.77 -20.63
CA GLY A 123 -0.51 -4.27 -21.81
C GLY A 123 0.85 -4.91 -21.49
N PHE A 124 1.40 -4.62 -20.31
CA PHE A 124 2.54 -5.34 -19.75
C PHE A 124 2.03 -6.11 -18.53
N SER A 125 2.53 -7.32 -18.31
CA SER A 125 2.04 -8.31 -17.33
C SER A 125 2.20 -7.92 -15.85
N ASP A 126 2.23 -6.63 -15.52
CA ASP A 126 2.36 -6.14 -14.16
C ASP A 126 1.02 -6.35 -13.44
N ALA A 127 0.81 -7.59 -12.99
CA ALA A 127 -0.37 -8.06 -12.28
C ALA A 127 -0.44 -7.48 -10.84
N VAL A 128 -0.08 -6.21 -10.65
CA VAL A 128 0.05 -5.57 -9.34
C VAL A 128 -1.27 -5.61 -8.59
N MET A 129 -2.37 -5.16 -9.21
CA MET A 129 -3.69 -5.21 -8.56
C MET A 129 -4.11 -6.63 -8.23
N ARG A 130 -3.95 -7.56 -9.16
CA ARG A 130 -4.32 -8.97 -8.95
C ARG A 130 -3.52 -9.60 -7.81
N GLU A 131 -2.20 -9.44 -7.81
CA GLU A 131 -1.33 -10.01 -6.79
C GLU A 131 -1.55 -9.33 -5.42
N PHE A 132 -1.85 -8.04 -5.40
CA PHE A 132 -2.24 -7.34 -4.18
C PHE A 132 -3.58 -7.85 -3.62
N LEU A 133 -4.59 -8.08 -4.47
CA LEU A 133 -5.86 -8.68 -4.04
C LEU A 133 -5.66 -10.11 -3.56
N ARG A 134 -4.85 -10.93 -4.24
CA ARG A 134 -4.49 -12.28 -3.78
C ARG A 134 -3.80 -12.24 -2.42
N LEU A 135 -2.94 -11.24 -2.18
CA LEU A 135 -2.32 -11.03 -0.89
C LEU A 135 -3.38 -10.76 0.19
N LEU A 136 -4.33 -9.84 -0.05
CA LEU A 136 -5.42 -9.57 0.90
C LEU A 136 -6.31 -10.80 1.16
N GLN A 137 -6.59 -11.60 0.13
CA GLN A 137 -7.39 -12.83 0.24
C GLN A 137 -6.74 -13.90 1.12
N GLN A 138 -5.42 -13.85 1.33
CA GLN A 138 -4.72 -14.73 2.28
C GLN A 138 -4.81 -14.29 3.74
N LEU A 139 -5.54 -13.19 4.00
CA LEU A 139 -5.75 -12.64 5.33
C LEU A 139 -4.46 -12.35 6.09
N PRO A 140 -3.55 -11.54 5.52
CA PRO A 140 -2.40 -11.05 6.27
C PRO A 140 -2.89 -10.27 7.49
N ALA A 141 -2.22 -10.48 8.62
CA ALA A 141 -2.38 -9.62 9.80
C ALA A 141 -1.63 -8.29 9.61
N GLN A 142 -0.57 -8.29 8.80
CA GLN A 142 0.26 -7.12 8.51
C GLN A 142 0.68 -7.08 7.03
N LEU A 143 0.72 -5.89 6.45
CA LEU A 143 1.42 -5.60 5.19
C LEU A 143 2.70 -4.82 5.49
N GLU A 144 3.84 -5.31 5.02
CA GLU A 144 5.09 -4.55 4.94
C GLU A 144 5.23 -3.97 3.53
N ILE A 145 5.39 -2.65 3.45
CA ILE A 145 5.68 -1.94 2.20
C ILE A 145 7.01 -1.21 2.36
N VAL A 146 7.99 -1.59 1.55
CA VAL A 146 9.28 -0.88 1.49
C VAL A 146 9.32 -0.03 0.23
N LEU A 147 9.45 1.28 0.39
CA LEU A 147 9.41 2.29 -0.66
C LEU A 147 10.82 2.74 -1.05
N PHE A 148 11.06 2.84 -2.36
CA PHE A 148 12.34 3.26 -2.94
C PHE A 148 12.08 4.40 -3.91
N LYS A 149 12.63 5.58 -3.64
CA LYS A 149 12.53 6.77 -4.50
C LYS A 149 13.67 6.79 -5.53
N GLY A 150 13.38 7.25 -6.74
CA GLY A 150 14.34 7.42 -7.83
C GLY A 150 14.35 6.30 -8.89
N PRO A 151 15.08 6.49 -10.01
CA PRO A 151 15.25 5.49 -11.06
C PRO A 151 16.09 4.30 -10.53
N GLU A 152 15.58 3.07 -10.67
CA GLU A 152 16.09 1.87 -10.00
C GLU A 152 17.61 1.61 -10.07
N THR A 153 18.12 1.01 -9.00
CA THR A 153 19.03 -0.14 -9.12
C THR A 153 18.30 -1.37 -8.59
N ARG A 154 18.41 -2.52 -9.27
CA ARG A 154 17.77 -3.80 -8.89
C ARG A 154 18.23 -4.35 -7.52
N ALA A 155 19.16 -3.66 -6.87
CA ALA A 155 19.56 -3.88 -5.49
C ALA A 155 18.78 -2.89 -4.60
N PHE A 156 17.75 -3.39 -3.91
CA PHE A 156 17.00 -2.65 -2.91
C PHE A 156 17.90 -2.36 -1.69
N LEU A 157 18.76 -1.35 -1.77
CA LEU A 157 19.80 -1.09 -0.78
C LEU A 157 19.35 -0.22 0.40
N ARG A 158 18.46 0.76 0.16
CA ARG A 158 17.91 1.68 1.17
C ARG A 158 16.49 2.07 0.78
N GLY A 159 15.52 1.86 1.69
CA GLY A 159 14.13 2.22 1.44
C GLY A 159 13.41 2.60 2.74
N THR A 160 12.27 3.27 2.59
CA THR A 160 11.40 3.62 3.72
C THR A 160 10.43 2.49 3.96
N ALA A 161 10.52 1.85 5.13
CA ALA A 161 9.62 0.77 5.53
C ALA A 161 8.36 1.34 6.20
N LEU A 162 7.20 0.93 5.70
CA LEU A 162 5.89 1.18 6.27
C LEU A 162 5.23 -0.15 6.64
N ARG A 163 4.62 -0.22 7.82
CA ARG A 163 3.87 -1.39 8.29
C ARG A 163 2.42 -1.04 8.47
N PHE A 164 1.53 -1.85 7.93
CA PHE A 164 0.09 -1.67 8.02
C PHE A 164 -0.53 -2.88 8.69
N HIS A 165 -1.09 -2.71 9.87
CA HIS A 165 -1.86 -3.72 10.59
C HIS A 165 -3.27 -3.76 10.01
N LEU A 166 -3.70 -4.93 9.52
CA LEU A 166 -5.00 -5.07 8.88
C LEU A 166 -6.02 -5.54 9.92
N VAL A 167 -7.06 -4.72 10.08
CA VAL A 167 -8.18 -4.95 10.97
C VAL A 167 -9.41 -5.25 10.12
N ARG A 168 -10.26 -6.15 10.61
CA ARG A 168 -11.55 -6.54 9.98
C ARG A 168 -11.47 -6.99 8.52
N LEU A 169 -10.29 -7.35 8.02
CA LEU A 169 -10.12 -7.85 6.65
C LEU A 169 -10.92 -9.14 6.41
N ASN A 170 -10.95 -10.04 7.39
CA ASN A 170 -11.71 -11.30 7.31
C ASN A 170 -13.22 -11.05 7.13
N GLU A 171 -13.78 -10.16 7.94
CA GLU A 171 -15.19 -9.74 7.86
C GLU A 171 -15.50 -9.08 6.51
N SER A 172 -14.48 -8.47 5.89
CA SER A 172 -14.60 -7.71 4.66
C SER A 172 -14.21 -8.48 3.40
N LEU A 173 -13.91 -9.78 3.48
CA LEU A 173 -13.47 -10.57 2.33
C LEU A 173 -14.49 -10.55 1.18
N GLY A 174 -15.79 -10.52 1.49
CA GLY A 174 -16.85 -10.41 0.48
C GLY A 174 -16.69 -9.17 -0.40
N ASN A 175 -16.26 -8.04 0.18
CA ASN A 175 -16.02 -6.80 -0.56
C ASN A 175 -14.74 -6.87 -1.41
N VAL A 176 -13.69 -7.55 -0.92
CA VAL A 176 -12.46 -7.81 -1.68
C VAL A 176 -12.77 -8.69 -2.91
N TYR A 177 -13.51 -9.79 -2.72
CA TYR A 177 -13.95 -10.65 -3.83
C TYR A 177 -14.89 -9.93 -4.79
N GLY A 178 -15.81 -9.10 -4.27
CA GLY A 178 -16.70 -8.28 -5.08
C GLY A 178 -15.93 -7.30 -5.97
N PHE A 179 -14.93 -6.61 -5.42
CA PHE A 179 -14.04 -5.74 -6.18
C PHE A 179 -13.31 -6.50 -7.30
N GLU A 180 -12.71 -7.66 -6.99
CA GLU A 180 -12.02 -8.48 -7.99
C GLU A 180 -12.99 -8.91 -9.10
N GLY A 181 -14.19 -9.35 -8.74
CA GLY A 181 -15.23 -9.73 -9.67
C GLY A 181 -15.59 -8.60 -10.63
N LEU A 182 -15.87 -7.41 -10.12
CA LEU A 182 -16.25 -6.25 -10.93
C LEU A 182 -15.10 -5.68 -11.76
N CYS A 183 -13.86 -5.77 -11.27
CA CYS A 183 -12.69 -5.18 -11.94
C CYS A 183 -12.04 -6.09 -13.00
N PHE A 184 -12.21 -7.40 -12.89
CA PHE A 184 -11.53 -8.37 -13.77
C PHE A 184 -12.47 -9.29 -14.55
N ARG A 185 -13.74 -9.40 -14.17
CA ARG A 185 -14.72 -10.18 -14.95
C ARG A 185 -15.51 -9.20 -15.80
N ALA A 186 -15.39 -9.32 -17.12
CA ALA A 186 -16.18 -8.53 -18.06
C ALA A 186 -17.68 -8.71 -17.78
N PRO A 187 -18.52 -7.69 -18.02
CA PRO A 187 -19.94 -7.94 -18.21
C PRO A 187 -20.06 -8.97 -19.35
N LYS A 188 -20.81 -10.04 -19.09
CA LYS A 188 -21.23 -10.97 -20.14
C LYS A 188 -22.12 -10.24 -21.14
#